data_AF-A0A485KFA5-F1
#
_entry.id   AF-A0A485KFA5-F1
#
_cell.length_a   1.000
_cell.length_b   1.000
_cell.length_c   1.000
_cell.angle_alpha   90.00
_cell.angle_beta   90.00
_cell.angle_gamma   90.00
#
_symmetry.space_group_name_H-M   'P 1'
#
loop_
_entity.id
_entity.type
_entity.pdbx_description
1 polymer ?
#
loop_
_entity_poly.entity_id
_entity_poly.type
_entity_poly.pdbx_seq_one_letter_code
_entity_poly.pdbx_strand_id
1 'polypeptide(L)'
;MSSSLAWLAWLPISLALASTSRPQSFLWPSSGYRNDFKLGRVYLDPKSQNIPTAAAHAGFRPPIPRIPDVFDLFLGLPAYRDGKRCGFTLFSAFFHATNPYHIHAGVVDQTQDDDIKCIREYCRLAHTAWPDYVCKYRDQITIDARDSRKSDGPISVRAGMQKLIKNEEFCLTTDAHMQFLPHWDTELLIDWNRTQNEMAVLSTYVFGYEKIGPNNTVPASESSHLCCFGGHGSSTDMPWMYRLIIENSELPQMSPFWGGGLSFSKCHAEKRAPIDPHMTWIFLGEEYLRAMQLWTQGYDIYSPSRHGLVLFHNETKVHTRDNWQSNDANPNKAAESALSFERLKMVLNFQVTHPANAKDLDKYYPRPVRSVRAFLNFTGISPSDTWADRWQCEQMHWVPYEVPEIVEAFLPGYQMRRVPSSIEGDPELAKELHATRAELKQLEEENRALLRRVEVALRDGGSHADAGTKDGQMLQEIRDALLGGSAKVAEQDSNAQVIRRVEALLVQLHSARSVGIGDEAKTPGNSNFLMDYKEVIAIQLGFVVLMGVFCVWRSRKEQRWSSVK
;
A
#
# COMPACT_ATOMS: atom_id res chain seq x y z
N MET A 1 -22.27 -1.35 79.50
CA MET A 1 -21.01 -0.80 78.96
C MET A 1 -20.80 -1.38 77.57
N SER A 2 -21.30 -0.68 76.56
CA SER A 2 -21.24 -1.10 75.15
C SER A 2 -20.08 -0.37 74.47
N SER A 3 -18.98 -1.08 74.21
CA SER A 3 -17.84 -0.55 73.45
C SER A 3 -17.90 -1.04 72.01
N SER A 4 -18.27 -0.12 71.12
CA SER A 4 -18.24 -0.28 69.66
C SER A 4 -16.80 -0.30 69.15
N LEU A 5 -16.46 -1.32 68.36
CA LEU A 5 -15.24 -1.42 67.57
C LEU A 5 -15.34 -0.52 66.33
N ALA A 6 -14.49 0.49 66.25
CA ALA A 6 -14.33 1.33 65.07
C ALA A 6 -13.26 0.71 64.14
N TRP A 7 -13.67 0.38 62.92
CA TRP A 7 -12.79 -0.03 61.83
C TRP A 7 -12.11 1.21 61.23
N LEU A 8 -10.79 1.33 61.41
CA LEU A 8 -9.96 2.30 60.71
C LEU A 8 -9.63 1.75 59.31
N ALA A 9 -10.25 2.33 58.29
CA ALA A 9 -9.92 2.08 56.89
C ALA A 9 -8.52 2.62 56.58
N TRP A 10 -7.61 1.71 56.23
CA TRP A 10 -6.34 2.06 55.59
C TRP A 10 -6.62 2.38 54.12
N LEU A 11 -6.56 3.66 53.76
CA LEU A 11 -6.45 4.09 52.37
C LEU A 11 -5.08 3.68 51.83
N PRO A 12 -4.97 2.88 50.76
CA PRO A 12 -3.69 2.70 50.11
C PRO A 12 -3.38 4.00 49.36
N ILE A 13 -2.37 4.72 49.84
CA ILE A 13 -1.69 5.76 49.05
C ILE A 13 -1.06 5.02 47.88
N SER A 14 -1.78 4.98 46.76
CA SER A 14 -1.22 4.59 45.48
C SER A 14 -0.24 5.69 45.09
N LEU A 15 1.05 5.52 45.44
CA LEU A 15 2.12 6.18 44.71
C LEU A 15 2.06 5.62 43.29
N ALA A 16 1.33 6.31 42.43
CA ALA A 16 1.55 6.22 41.00
C ALA A 16 2.99 6.68 40.76
N LEU A 17 3.91 5.72 40.66
CA LEU A 17 5.15 5.91 39.93
C LEU A 17 4.72 6.23 38.49
N ALA A 18 4.54 7.51 38.20
CA ALA A 18 4.46 7.98 36.83
C ALA A 18 5.75 7.48 36.14
N SER A 19 5.61 6.47 35.28
CA SER A 19 6.68 6.01 34.41
C SER A 19 7.24 7.23 33.69
N THR A 20 8.43 7.68 34.09
CA THR A 20 9.16 8.77 33.45
C THR A 20 9.81 8.28 32.16
N SER A 21 9.09 7.51 31.33
CA SER A 21 9.56 7.18 29.99
C SER A 21 9.52 8.47 29.18
N ARG A 22 10.69 8.90 28.67
CA ARG A 22 10.77 10.05 27.76
C ARG A 22 9.81 9.80 26.57
N PRO A 23 9.12 10.85 26.08
CA PRO A 23 8.18 10.68 24.97
C PRO A 23 8.91 10.21 23.70
N GLN A 24 8.20 9.44 22.88
CA GLN A 24 8.70 9.01 21.58
C GLN A 24 9.03 10.23 20.72
N SER A 25 10.23 10.29 20.16
CA SER A 25 10.67 11.47 19.40
C SER A 25 11.80 11.17 18.44
N PHE A 26 12.08 12.09 17.54
CA PHE A 26 13.28 12.09 16.70
C PHE A 26 13.77 13.51 16.46
N LEU A 27 15.00 13.66 15.98
CA LEU A 27 15.52 14.93 15.49
C LEU A 27 15.19 15.07 14.00
N TRP A 28 14.54 16.17 13.61
CA TRP A 28 14.20 16.42 12.22
C TRP A 28 15.45 16.36 11.33
N PRO A 29 15.47 15.50 10.28
CA PRO A 29 16.72 15.09 9.66
C PRO A 29 17.33 16.13 8.72
N SER A 30 16.55 17.08 8.20
CA SER A 30 17.06 18.13 7.31
C SER A 30 16.14 19.35 7.27
N SER A 31 16.72 20.55 7.33
CA SER A 31 16.02 21.80 7.05
C SER A 31 16.12 22.14 5.56
N GLY A 32 15.00 22.14 4.84
CA GLY A 32 14.96 22.57 3.44
C GLY A 32 14.63 21.50 2.40
N TYR A 33 14.13 20.32 2.81
CA TYR A 33 13.52 19.42 1.83
C TYR A 33 12.21 20.01 1.32
N ARG A 34 12.21 20.52 0.08
CA ARG A 34 11.03 20.93 -0.72
C ARG A 34 9.92 21.57 0.11
N ASN A 35 10.15 22.80 0.55
CA ASN A 35 9.22 23.60 1.36
C ASN A 35 8.97 23.12 2.81
N ASP A 36 9.65 22.06 3.29
CA ASP A 36 9.64 21.69 4.70
C ASP A 36 10.80 22.35 5.47
N PHE A 37 10.45 23.40 6.23
CA PHE A 37 11.37 24.23 7.02
C PHE A 37 11.40 23.84 8.51
N LYS A 38 10.95 22.63 8.86
CA LYS A 38 10.96 22.18 10.26
C LYS A 38 12.37 22.02 10.80
N LEU A 39 12.52 22.33 12.08
CA LEU A 39 13.77 22.28 12.83
C LEU A 39 13.52 21.72 14.23
N GLY A 40 14.49 20.98 14.74
CA GLY A 40 14.49 20.49 16.11
C GLY A 40 13.81 19.14 16.30
N ARG A 41 13.47 18.86 17.56
CA ARG A 41 12.94 17.56 17.99
C ARG A 41 11.44 17.50 17.76
N VAL A 42 10.97 16.46 17.08
CA VAL A 42 9.55 16.15 16.89
C VAL A 42 9.13 15.09 17.88
N TYR A 43 8.01 15.33 18.57
CA TYR A 43 7.39 14.38 19.48
C TYR A 43 6.19 13.73 18.80
N LEU A 44 6.08 12.42 19.01
CA LEU A 44 5.03 11.59 18.45
C LEU A 44 4.14 11.06 19.58
N ASP A 45 2.86 10.91 19.29
CA ASP A 45 1.84 10.33 20.15
C ASP A 45 1.17 9.12 19.46
N PRO A 46 1.78 7.94 19.52
CA PRO A 46 1.22 6.72 18.94
C PRO A 46 -0.19 6.36 19.46
N LYS A 47 -0.62 6.91 20.60
CA LYS A 47 -1.95 6.59 21.17
C LYS A 47 -3.10 7.27 20.41
N SER A 48 -2.84 8.40 19.76
CA SER A 48 -3.85 9.11 18.96
C SER A 48 -3.86 8.71 17.49
N GLN A 49 -2.91 7.90 17.04
CA GLN A 49 -2.71 7.59 15.63
C GLN A 49 -3.88 6.85 14.96
N ASN A 50 -4.74 6.18 15.72
CA ASN A 50 -5.95 5.51 15.19
C ASN A 50 -7.22 6.38 15.29
N ILE A 51 -7.08 7.66 15.58
CA ILE A 51 -8.17 8.64 15.67
C ILE A 51 -8.08 9.58 14.47
N PRO A 52 -9.10 9.65 13.59
CA PRO A 52 -9.12 10.61 12.49
C PRO A 52 -9.05 12.06 12.97
N THR A 53 -8.45 12.92 12.17
CA THR A 53 -8.32 14.36 12.46
C THR A 53 -9.61 15.14 12.19
N ALA A 54 -10.44 14.70 11.26
CA ALA A 54 -11.70 15.36 10.94
C ALA A 54 -12.72 15.18 12.08
N ALA A 55 -13.26 16.28 12.61
CA ALA A 55 -14.23 16.25 13.72
C ALA A 55 -15.47 15.37 13.42
N ALA A 56 -15.95 15.38 12.16
CA ALA A 56 -17.05 14.53 11.72
C ALA A 56 -16.76 13.03 11.80
N HIS A 57 -15.48 12.64 11.86
CA HIS A 57 -15.01 11.26 11.91
C HIS A 57 -14.45 10.86 13.28
N ALA A 58 -14.62 11.70 14.31
CA ALA A 58 -14.02 11.48 15.63
C ALA A 58 -14.41 10.14 16.29
N GLY A 59 -15.58 9.57 15.94
CA GLY A 59 -16.06 8.27 16.40
C GLY A 59 -15.59 7.06 15.58
N PHE A 60 -14.98 7.26 14.41
CA PHE A 60 -14.54 6.16 13.54
C PHE A 60 -13.22 5.58 14.04
N ARG A 61 -13.09 4.25 13.96
CA ARG A 61 -11.87 3.52 14.33
C ARG A 61 -11.60 2.41 13.32
N PRO A 62 -10.33 2.01 13.12
CA PRO A 62 -10.03 0.77 12.44
C PRO A 62 -10.62 -0.44 13.18
N PRO A 63 -10.74 -1.60 12.53
CA PRO A 63 -11.16 -2.83 13.21
C PRO A 63 -10.14 -3.21 14.29
N ILE A 64 -10.62 -3.71 15.43
CA ILE A 64 -9.75 -4.14 16.54
C ILE A 64 -9.04 -5.46 16.22
N PRO A 65 -7.80 -5.67 16.70
CA PRO A 65 -7.06 -6.92 16.52
C PRO A 65 -7.85 -8.16 17.01
N ARG A 66 -7.79 -9.23 16.23
CA ARG A 66 -8.40 -10.54 16.50
C ARG A 66 -7.28 -11.58 16.42
N ILE A 67 -6.94 -12.20 17.54
CA ILE A 67 -5.85 -13.19 17.59
C ILE A 67 -6.44 -14.50 18.12
N PRO A 68 -6.44 -15.59 17.34
CA PRO A 68 -6.87 -16.88 17.85
C PRO A 68 -5.85 -17.43 18.86
N ASP A 69 -6.29 -18.33 19.75
CA ASP A 69 -5.44 -18.92 20.80
C ASP A 69 -4.27 -19.74 20.21
N VAL A 70 -4.50 -20.37 19.06
CA VAL A 70 -3.51 -21.15 18.32
C VAL A 70 -3.55 -20.71 16.87
N PHE A 71 -2.37 -20.50 16.29
CA PHE A 71 -2.22 -20.13 14.89
C PHE A 71 -0.87 -20.53 14.35
N ASP A 72 -0.80 -20.61 13.03
CA ASP A 72 0.43 -20.79 12.29
C ASP A 72 0.91 -19.46 11.69
N LEU A 73 2.22 -19.33 11.52
CA LEU A 73 2.91 -18.17 10.97
C LEU A 73 3.69 -18.56 9.70
N PHE A 74 3.48 -17.82 8.61
CA PHE A 74 4.27 -17.96 7.40
C PHE A 74 5.50 -17.04 7.43
N LEU A 75 6.69 -17.60 7.16
CA LEU A 75 7.94 -16.85 6.99
C LEU A 75 8.39 -16.91 5.52
N GLY A 76 8.29 -15.79 4.82
CA GLY A 76 8.67 -15.65 3.41
C GLY A 76 10.07 -15.07 3.23
N LEU A 77 10.93 -15.77 2.46
CA LEU A 77 12.28 -15.32 2.10
C LEU A 77 12.50 -15.32 0.57
N PRO A 78 12.75 -14.17 -0.07
CA PRO A 78 13.26 -14.09 -1.44
C PRO A 78 14.80 -14.12 -1.41
N ALA A 79 15.42 -15.18 -1.92
CA ALA A 79 16.88 -15.36 -1.90
C ALA A 79 17.44 -15.37 -3.33
N TYR A 80 18.46 -14.54 -3.58
CA TYR A 80 19.19 -14.49 -4.84
C TYR A 80 20.67 -14.74 -4.62
N ARG A 81 21.14 -15.93 -5.02
CA ARG A 81 22.54 -16.40 -4.89
C ARG A 81 23.13 -16.20 -3.49
N ASP A 82 22.30 -16.38 -2.46
CA ASP A 82 22.64 -16.02 -1.08
C ASP A 82 22.40 -17.16 -0.08
N GLY A 83 22.56 -18.41 -0.52
CA GLY A 83 22.11 -19.55 0.28
C GLY A 83 22.84 -19.73 1.62
N LYS A 84 24.07 -19.21 1.78
CA LYS A 84 24.74 -19.22 3.09
C LYS A 84 23.99 -18.36 4.12
N ARG A 85 23.72 -17.09 3.78
CA ARG A 85 23.02 -16.19 4.70
C ARG A 85 21.54 -16.56 4.81
N CYS A 86 20.91 -17.03 3.73
CA CYS A 86 19.54 -17.56 3.76
C CYS A 86 19.40 -18.75 4.72
N GLY A 87 20.31 -19.72 4.68
CA GLY A 87 20.31 -20.84 5.61
C GLY A 87 20.47 -20.40 7.06
N PHE A 88 21.33 -19.39 7.32
CA PHE A 88 21.48 -18.78 8.64
C PHE A 88 20.21 -18.05 9.10
N THR A 89 19.55 -17.31 8.21
CA THR A 89 18.29 -16.62 8.49
C THR A 89 17.21 -17.61 8.92
N LEU A 90 16.98 -18.68 8.14
CA LEU A 90 16.08 -19.77 8.52
C LEU A 90 16.48 -20.39 9.86
N PHE A 91 17.77 -20.68 10.05
CA PHE A 91 18.27 -21.29 11.28
C PHE A 91 17.95 -20.41 12.48
N SER A 92 18.30 -19.13 12.45
CA SER A 92 18.03 -18.20 13.54
C SER A 92 16.53 -18.03 13.80
N ALA A 93 15.69 -18.03 12.77
CA ALA A 93 14.23 -17.96 12.91
C ALA A 93 13.68 -19.15 13.72
N PHE A 94 14.06 -20.38 13.37
CA PHE A 94 13.61 -21.57 14.11
C PHE A 94 14.28 -21.73 15.48
N PHE A 95 15.56 -21.36 15.58
CA PHE A 95 16.33 -21.52 16.82
C PHE A 95 15.87 -20.56 17.93
N HIS A 96 15.45 -19.35 17.55
CA HIS A 96 15.05 -18.31 18.48
C HIS A 96 13.54 -18.16 18.67
N ALA A 97 12.71 -18.86 17.91
CA ALA A 97 11.26 -18.82 18.08
C ALA A 97 10.80 -19.44 19.41
N THR A 98 9.73 -18.87 19.96
CA THR A 98 9.00 -19.42 21.10
C THR A 98 8.20 -20.65 20.69
N ASN A 99 7.56 -20.59 19.52
CA ASN A 99 6.66 -21.60 18.98
C ASN A 99 7.16 -22.12 17.61
N PRO A 100 8.35 -22.74 17.54
CA PRO A 100 8.96 -23.09 16.25
C PRO A 100 8.14 -24.09 15.42
N TYR A 101 7.29 -24.90 16.04
CA TYR A 101 6.41 -25.86 15.34
C TYR A 101 5.26 -25.19 14.56
N HIS A 102 4.94 -23.94 14.86
CA HIS A 102 3.89 -23.16 14.21
C HIS A 102 4.42 -22.26 13.08
N ILE A 103 5.71 -22.36 12.75
CA ILE A 103 6.34 -21.54 11.71
C ILE A 103 6.46 -22.35 10.42
N HIS A 104 5.90 -21.87 9.32
CA HIS A 104 6.06 -22.45 8.00
C HIS A 104 6.86 -21.49 7.11
N ALA A 105 8.04 -21.91 6.67
CA ALA A 105 8.88 -21.08 5.82
C ALA A 105 8.65 -21.36 4.34
N GLY A 106 8.49 -20.32 3.54
CA GLY A 106 8.48 -20.37 2.09
C GLY A 106 9.67 -19.59 1.54
N VAL A 107 10.57 -20.27 0.84
CA VAL A 107 11.78 -19.65 0.27
C VAL A 107 11.72 -19.74 -1.24
N VAL A 108 11.89 -18.61 -1.93
CA VAL A 108 12.22 -18.60 -3.35
C VAL A 108 13.74 -18.54 -3.47
N ASP A 109 14.37 -19.68 -3.75
CA ASP A 109 15.83 -19.85 -3.73
C ASP A 109 16.38 -19.82 -5.16
N GLN A 110 16.89 -18.66 -5.58
CA GLN A 110 17.44 -18.47 -6.91
C GLN A 110 18.95 -18.72 -6.90
N THR A 111 19.39 -19.82 -7.53
CA THR A 111 20.78 -20.32 -7.46
C THR A 111 21.33 -20.69 -8.83
N GLN A 112 22.66 -20.79 -8.91
CA GLN A 112 23.40 -21.47 -9.97
C GLN A 112 24.04 -22.76 -9.44
N ASP A 113 24.70 -23.53 -10.31
CA ASP A 113 25.21 -24.88 -9.99
C ASP A 113 26.30 -24.87 -8.89
N ASP A 114 27.09 -23.80 -8.81
CA ASP A 114 28.16 -23.59 -7.84
C ASP A 114 27.69 -22.94 -6.53
N ASP A 115 26.46 -22.44 -6.48
CA ASP A 115 25.92 -21.77 -5.30
C ASP A 115 25.55 -22.79 -4.22
N ILE A 116 25.82 -22.43 -2.96
CA ILE A 116 25.24 -23.15 -1.83
C ILE A 116 23.75 -22.84 -1.79
N LYS A 117 22.92 -23.89 -1.77
CA LYS A 117 21.47 -23.78 -1.63
C LYS A 117 21.09 -23.43 -0.20
N CYS A 118 20.06 -22.61 -0.03
CA CYS A 118 19.59 -22.14 1.27
C CYS A 118 19.28 -23.30 2.23
N ILE A 119 18.55 -24.30 1.75
CA ILE A 119 18.15 -25.46 2.55
C ILE A 119 19.33 -26.34 2.98
N ARG A 120 20.40 -26.40 2.18
CA ARG A 120 21.60 -27.18 2.50
C ARG A 120 22.33 -26.55 3.67
N GLU A 121 22.49 -25.23 3.66
CA GLU A 121 23.14 -24.52 4.76
C GLU A 121 22.28 -24.55 6.03
N TYR A 122 20.97 -24.38 5.90
CA TYR A 122 20.04 -24.54 7.03
C TYR A 122 20.23 -25.91 7.71
N CYS A 123 20.18 -27.01 6.96
CA CYS A 123 20.30 -28.35 7.54
C CYS A 123 21.67 -28.58 8.19
N ARG A 124 22.75 -28.00 7.64
CA ARG A 124 24.08 -28.06 8.25
C ARG A 124 24.10 -27.40 9.63
N LEU A 125 23.55 -26.18 9.74
CA LEU A 125 23.43 -25.44 11.00
C LEU A 125 22.48 -26.15 11.98
N ALA A 126 21.32 -26.61 11.51
CA ALA A 126 20.34 -27.31 12.30
C ALA A 126 20.89 -28.61 12.89
N HIS A 127 21.64 -29.41 12.13
CA HIS A 127 22.27 -30.63 12.63
C HIS A 127 23.34 -30.34 13.69
N THR A 128 24.07 -29.22 13.55
CA THR A 128 25.05 -28.80 14.56
C THR A 128 24.37 -28.40 15.87
N ALA A 129 23.23 -27.71 15.81
CA ALA A 129 22.48 -27.27 16.98
C ALA A 129 21.61 -28.38 17.61
N TRP A 130 21.12 -29.32 16.80
CA TRP A 130 20.28 -30.44 17.20
C TRP A 130 20.83 -31.76 16.63
N PRO A 131 21.89 -32.33 17.22
CA PRO A 131 22.61 -33.50 16.66
C PRO A 131 21.75 -34.76 16.50
N ASP A 132 20.69 -34.91 17.30
CA ASP A 132 19.75 -36.03 17.22
C ASP A 132 18.87 -36.01 15.96
N TYR A 133 18.87 -34.90 15.22
CA TYR A 133 18.06 -34.71 14.02
C TYR A 133 18.97 -34.49 12.82
N VAL A 134 18.67 -35.15 11.70
CA VAL A 134 19.39 -34.93 10.43
C VAL A 134 19.20 -33.49 9.93
N CYS A 135 17.96 -32.98 10.03
CA CYS A 135 17.62 -31.59 9.72
C CYS A 135 16.31 -31.26 10.42
N LYS A 136 16.37 -30.76 11.66
CA LYS A 136 15.18 -30.41 12.45
C LYS A 136 14.31 -29.37 11.71
N TYR A 137 12.99 -29.46 11.81
CA TYR A 137 11.98 -28.60 11.15
C TYR A 137 12.04 -28.54 9.61
N ARG A 138 12.76 -29.44 8.94
CA ARG A 138 12.86 -29.50 7.47
C ARG A 138 11.51 -29.56 6.77
N ASP A 139 10.52 -30.24 7.36
CA ASP A 139 9.18 -30.43 6.77
C ASP A 139 8.32 -29.15 6.82
N GLN A 140 8.71 -28.18 7.65
CA GLN A 140 8.09 -26.86 7.72
C GLN A 140 8.66 -25.88 6.69
N ILE A 141 9.67 -26.28 5.91
CA ILE A 141 10.36 -25.42 4.93
C ILE A 141 10.02 -25.87 3.51
N THR A 142 9.35 -25.00 2.76
CA THR A 142 9.05 -25.16 1.33
C THR A 142 10.03 -24.33 0.51
N ILE A 143 10.70 -24.95 -0.47
CA ILE A 143 11.65 -24.29 -1.37
C ILE A 143 11.06 -24.25 -2.78
N ASP A 144 10.86 -23.05 -3.32
CA ASP A 144 10.69 -22.77 -4.75
C ASP A 144 12.07 -22.50 -5.34
N ALA A 145 12.72 -23.56 -5.84
CA ALA A 145 14.06 -23.49 -6.40
C ALA A 145 14.01 -22.96 -7.84
N ARG A 146 14.79 -21.91 -8.13
CA ARG A 146 14.84 -21.27 -9.44
C ARG A 146 16.28 -21.08 -9.92
N ASP A 147 16.44 -21.02 -11.23
CA ASP A 147 17.71 -20.62 -11.84
C ASP A 147 17.89 -19.11 -11.72
N SER A 148 18.96 -18.65 -11.07
CA SER A 148 19.21 -17.22 -10.87
C SER A 148 19.34 -16.45 -12.19
N ARG A 149 19.78 -17.11 -13.28
CA ARG A 149 19.92 -16.51 -14.62
C ARG A 149 18.57 -16.15 -15.24
N LYS A 150 17.47 -16.71 -14.73
CA LYS A 150 16.11 -16.39 -15.16
C LYS A 150 15.44 -15.33 -14.28
N SER A 151 16.17 -14.73 -13.34
CA SER A 151 15.64 -13.66 -12.50
C SER A 151 15.31 -12.43 -13.34
N ASP A 152 14.12 -11.90 -13.13
CA ASP A 152 13.56 -10.67 -13.68
C ASP A 152 13.31 -9.63 -12.57
N GLY A 153 13.97 -9.78 -11.42
CA GLY A 153 13.95 -8.81 -10.32
C GLY A 153 13.20 -9.27 -9.06
N PRO A 154 13.17 -8.43 -8.02
CA PRO A 154 12.67 -8.81 -6.70
C PRO A 154 11.15 -8.92 -6.64
N ILE A 155 10.40 -8.12 -7.39
CA ILE A 155 8.94 -8.08 -7.29
C ILE A 155 8.32 -9.41 -7.75
N SER A 156 8.78 -9.98 -8.86
CA SER A 156 8.31 -11.28 -9.36
C SER A 156 8.64 -12.43 -8.40
N VAL A 157 9.77 -12.33 -7.68
CA VAL A 157 10.23 -13.29 -6.69
C VAL A 157 9.35 -13.19 -5.44
N ARG A 158 9.07 -11.98 -4.96
CA ARG A 158 8.11 -11.75 -3.86
C ARG A 158 6.69 -12.21 -4.25
N ALA A 159 6.26 -11.99 -5.50
CA ALA A 159 4.98 -12.53 -6.01
C ALA A 159 4.97 -14.06 -6.09
N GLY A 160 6.11 -14.68 -6.39
CA GLY A 160 6.30 -16.13 -6.32
C GLY A 160 6.16 -16.65 -4.89
N MET A 161 6.82 -15.98 -3.95
CA MET A 161 6.79 -16.30 -2.53
C MET A 161 5.38 -16.22 -1.94
N GLN A 162 4.57 -15.23 -2.32
CA GLN A 162 3.16 -15.14 -1.89
C GLN A 162 2.34 -16.39 -2.23
N LYS A 163 2.70 -17.13 -3.29
CA LYS A 163 1.99 -18.38 -3.67
C LYS A 163 2.27 -19.54 -2.72
N LEU A 164 3.31 -19.43 -1.89
CA LEU A 164 3.65 -20.43 -0.88
C LEU A 164 2.84 -20.27 0.41
N ILE A 165 2.15 -19.13 0.58
CA ILE A 165 1.23 -18.89 1.69
C ILE A 165 0.02 -19.81 1.52
N LYS A 166 -0.34 -20.52 2.59
CA LYS A 166 -1.50 -21.41 2.67
C LYS A 166 -2.55 -20.80 3.58
N ASN A 167 -2.72 -21.34 4.78
CA ASN A 167 -3.77 -21.00 5.73
C ASN A 167 -3.21 -20.41 7.03
N GLU A 168 -1.94 -19.99 7.03
CA GLU A 168 -1.30 -19.33 8.16
C GLU A 168 -2.05 -18.04 8.51
N GLU A 169 -2.11 -17.71 9.80
CA GLU A 169 -2.84 -16.56 10.31
C GLU A 169 -2.02 -15.28 10.13
N PHE A 170 -0.71 -15.37 10.43
CA PHE A 170 0.24 -14.27 10.34
C PHE A 170 1.32 -14.56 9.31
N CYS A 171 1.72 -13.51 8.58
CA CYS A 171 2.74 -13.57 7.56
C CYS A 171 3.84 -12.58 7.92
N LEU A 172 5.07 -13.07 7.98
CA LEU A 172 6.29 -12.28 7.98
C LEU A 172 6.99 -12.47 6.64
N THR A 173 7.21 -11.38 5.90
CA THR A 173 8.13 -11.37 4.76
C THR A 173 9.32 -10.49 5.08
N THR A 174 10.53 -10.97 4.78
CA THR A 174 11.79 -10.28 5.06
C THR A 174 12.82 -10.63 3.99
N ASP A 175 14.01 -10.05 4.05
CA ASP A 175 15.12 -10.39 3.16
C ASP A 175 15.82 -11.69 3.61
N ALA A 176 16.60 -12.31 2.73
CA ALA A 176 17.21 -13.61 2.97
C ALA A 176 18.52 -13.58 3.78
N HIS A 177 18.87 -12.48 4.43
CA HIS A 177 20.12 -12.36 5.20
C HIS A 177 19.93 -11.59 6.50
N MET A 178 18.95 -12.06 7.27
CA MET A 178 18.63 -11.55 8.60
C MET A 178 19.15 -12.47 9.71
N GLN A 179 19.26 -11.87 10.91
CA GLN A 179 19.32 -12.57 12.19
C GLN A 179 18.04 -12.27 12.98
N PHE A 180 17.37 -13.31 13.45
CA PHE A 180 16.26 -13.20 14.38
C PHE A 180 16.76 -13.20 15.83
N LEU A 181 16.11 -12.41 16.70
CA LEU A 181 16.35 -12.41 18.13
C LEU A 181 15.48 -13.46 18.87
N PRO A 182 15.85 -13.86 20.10
CA PRO A 182 15.01 -14.69 20.96
C PRO A 182 13.57 -14.17 21.06
N HIS A 183 12.60 -15.09 21.02
CA HIS A 183 11.17 -14.85 21.16
C HIS A 183 10.52 -13.97 20.09
N TRP A 184 11.20 -13.78 18.95
CA TRP A 184 10.77 -12.86 17.90
C TRP A 184 9.31 -13.04 17.46
N ASP A 185 8.83 -14.28 17.41
CA ASP A 185 7.48 -14.65 16.96
C ASP A 185 6.41 -14.10 17.90
N THR A 186 6.64 -14.21 19.20
CA THR A 186 5.76 -13.68 20.25
C THR A 186 5.89 -12.16 20.34
N GLU A 187 7.11 -11.61 20.28
CA GLU A 187 7.34 -10.17 20.41
C GLU A 187 6.75 -9.38 19.23
N LEU A 188 6.86 -9.89 17.99
CA LEU A 188 6.18 -9.28 16.84
C LEU A 188 4.66 -9.30 16.98
N LEU A 189 4.08 -10.38 17.50
CA LEU A 189 2.65 -10.47 17.74
C LEU A 189 2.19 -9.46 18.80
N ILE A 190 2.93 -9.35 19.90
CA ILE A 190 2.66 -8.37 20.97
C ILE A 190 2.70 -6.96 20.40
N ASP A 191 3.73 -6.63 19.61
CA ASP A 191 3.88 -5.32 19.01
C ASP A 191 2.78 -5.04 17.99
N TRP A 192 2.43 -6.02 17.16
CA TRP A 192 1.34 -5.90 16.19
C TRP A 192 0.00 -5.67 16.89
N ASN A 193 -0.28 -6.37 18.00
CA ASN A 193 -1.49 -6.16 18.78
C ASN A 193 -1.55 -4.74 19.40
N ARG A 194 -0.40 -4.17 19.77
CA ARG A 194 -0.31 -2.79 20.28
C ARG A 194 -0.65 -1.73 19.22
N THR A 195 -0.67 -2.07 17.93
CA THR A 195 -1.19 -1.17 16.90
C THR A 195 -2.67 -0.86 17.07
N GLN A 196 -3.43 -1.73 17.77
CA GLN A 196 -4.89 -1.63 17.92
C GLN A 196 -5.63 -1.54 16.56
N ASN A 197 -5.12 -2.25 15.55
CA ASN A 197 -5.69 -2.30 14.20
C ASN A 197 -5.51 -3.70 13.58
N GLU A 198 -6.61 -4.40 13.29
CA GLU A 198 -6.63 -5.71 12.60
C GLU A 198 -6.01 -5.64 11.19
N MET A 199 -6.07 -4.47 10.58
CA MET A 199 -5.54 -4.19 9.25
C MET A 199 -4.13 -3.61 9.30
N ALA A 200 -3.42 -3.78 10.42
CA ALA A 200 -2.05 -3.29 10.57
C ALA A 200 -1.02 -4.15 9.82
N VAL A 201 -0.02 -3.46 9.25
CA VAL A 201 1.21 -4.04 8.74
C VAL A 201 2.37 -3.39 9.48
N LEU A 202 3.08 -4.17 10.30
CA LEU A 202 4.36 -3.73 10.85
C LEU A 202 5.41 -3.78 9.74
N SER A 203 6.00 -2.64 9.37
CA SER A 203 7.01 -2.59 8.33
C SER A 203 8.04 -1.49 8.49
N THR A 204 9.31 -1.80 8.20
CA THR A 204 10.43 -0.86 8.27
C THR A 204 11.70 -1.39 7.60
N TYR A 205 12.72 -0.55 7.47
CA TYR A 205 14.10 -0.99 7.26
C TYR A 205 14.71 -1.36 8.62
N VAL A 206 14.99 -2.64 8.86
CA VAL A 206 15.61 -3.07 10.11
C VAL A 206 17.05 -2.53 10.26
N PHE A 207 17.60 -2.57 11.46
CA PHE A 207 19.00 -2.18 11.68
C PHE A 207 19.98 -3.28 11.26
N GLY A 208 21.24 -2.90 11.08
CA GLY A 208 22.32 -3.86 10.87
C GLY A 208 22.72 -4.58 12.18
N TYR A 209 23.54 -5.63 12.05
CA TYR A 209 23.99 -6.44 13.19
C TYR A 209 24.74 -5.64 14.26
N GLU A 210 25.32 -4.48 13.91
CA GLU A 210 25.99 -3.57 14.84
C GLU A 210 25.06 -2.96 15.90
N LYS A 211 23.73 -3.03 15.68
CA LYS A 211 22.72 -2.56 16.62
C LYS A 211 22.14 -3.66 17.52
N ILE A 212 22.58 -4.91 17.37
CA ILE A 212 22.17 -5.99 18.27
C ILE A 212 22.78 -5.73 19.66
N GLY A 213 21.92 -5.66 20.67
CA GLY A 213 22.32 -5.46 22.05
C GLY A 213 23.02 -6.67 22.66
N PRO A 214 23.68 -6.50 23.82
CA PRO A 214 24.32 -7.61 24.52
C PRO A 214 23.32 -8.74 24.79
N ASN A 215 23.76 -10.00 24.62
CA ASN A 215 22.92 -11.19 24.76
C ASN A 215 21.74 -11.27 23.77
N ASN A 216 21.92 -10.76 22.55
CA ASN A 216 20.89 -10.80 21.49
C ASN A 216 19.60 -10.07 21.88
N THR A 217 19.72 -8.87 22.45
CA THR A 217 18.56 -8.04 22.81
C THR A 217 18.32 -6.92 21.78
N VAL A 218 17.10 -6.38 21.77
CA VAL A 218 16.77 -5.16 21.00
C VAL A 218 17.54 -3.94 21.55
N PRO A 219 17.75 -2.88 20.74
CA PRO A 219 18.26 -1.60 21.22
C PRO A 219 17.45 -1.05 22.39
N ALA A 220 18.14 -0.42 23.35
CA ALA A 220 17.51 0.05 24.59
C ALA A 220 16.42 1.11 24.37
N SER A 221 16.61 2.00 23.39
CA SER A 221 15.73 3.15 23.17
C SER A 221 15.49 3.49 21.71
N GLU A 222 16.07 2.79 20.74
CA GLU A 222 15.99 3.16 19.33
C GLU A 222 15.08 2.20 18.56
N SER A 223 14.26 2.75 17.66
CA SER A 223 13.59 2.01 16.60
C SER A 223 13.78 2.70 15.25
N SER A 224 13.34 2.03 14.20
CA SER A 224 13.46 2.45 12.81
C SER A 224 12.11 2.89 12.25
N HIS A 225 12.04 4.11 11.69
CA HIS A 225 10.82 4.70 11.15
C HIS A 225 11.00 5.15 9.70
N LEU A 226 9.97 4.95 8.88
CA LEU A 226 9.95 5.36 7.47
C LEU A 226 8.92 6.46 7.25
N CYS A 227 9.34 7.72 7.27
CA CYS A 227 8.44 8.86 6.99
C CYS A 227 9.05 9.88 6.02
N CYS A 228 10.31 9.66 5.66
CA CYS A 228 11.05 10.51 4.74
C CYS A 228 11.27 9.78 3.42
N PHE A 229 11.33 10.58 2.35
CA PHE A 229 11.70 10.12 1.02
C PHE A 229 12.63 11.12 0.34
N GLY A 230 13.39 10.63 -0.64
CA GLY A 230 14.11 11.44 -1.62
C GLY A 230 13.73 11.04 -3.03
N GLY A 231 14.42 11.60 -4.03
CA GLY A 231 14.12 11.35 -5.43
C GLY A 231 12.94 12.18 -5.93
N HIS A 232 12.11 11.60 -6.80
CA HIS A 232 10.93 12.26 -7.39
C HIS A 232 11.23 13.68 -7.93
N GLY A 233 12.32 13.85 -8.68
CA GLY A 233 12.78 15.15 -9.19
C GLY A 233 11.90 15.75 -10.29
N SER A 234 11.06 14.91 -10.88
CA SER A 234 10.09 15.24 -11.91
C SER A 234 8.83 14.39 -11.72
N SER A 235 7.74 14.73 -12.41
CA SER A 235 6.46 14.00 -12.43
C SER A 235 6.55 12.55 -12.96
N THR A 236 7.73 12.13 -13.42
CA THR A 236 8.00 10.78 -13.94
C THR A 236 8.96 9.98 -13.07
N ASP A 237 9.61 10.61 -12.09
CA ASP A 237 10.60 9.94 -11.24
C ASP A 237 9.92 9.19 -10.08
N MET A 238 10.53 8.10 -9.61
CA MET A 238 10.03 7.38 -8.44
C MET A 238 10.69 7.90 -7.15
N PRO A 239 9.95 8.00 -6.03
CA PRO A 239 10.55 8.25 -4.73
C PRO A 239 11.33 7.03 -4.25
N TRP A 240 12.35 7.27 -3.43
CA TRP A 240 12.97 6.26 -2.56
C TRP A 240 12.84 6.69 -1.12
N MET A 241 12.72 5.73 -0.21
CA MET A 241 12.60 6.01 1.21
C MET A 241 13.94 5.85 1.91
N TYR A 242 14.06 6.45 3.09
CA TYR A 242 15.20 6.21 3.94
C TYR A 242 14.78 6.13 5.40
N ARG A 243 15.58 5.37 6.15
CA ARG A 243 15.38 5.10 7.56
C ARG A 243 15.69 6.33 8.40
N LEU A 244 14.74 6.67 9.26
CA LEU A 244 14.90 7.60 10.37
C LEU A 244 14.99 6.80 11.68
N ILE A 245 15.83 7.24 12.62
CA ILE A 245 15.88 6.66 13.96
C ILE A 245 14.90 7.41 14.86
N ILE A 246 13.97 6.69 15.48
CA ILE A 246 13.07 7.22 16.51
C ILE A 246 13.52 6.71 17.88
N GLU A 247 13.53 7.61 18.86
CA GLU A 247 13.93 7.34 20.24
C GLU A 247 12.68 7.09 21.11
N ASN A 248 12.82 6.23 22.13
CA ASN A 248 11.80 5.85 23.10
C ASN A 248 10.49 5.36 22.45
N SER A 249 10.61 4.61 21.35
CA SER A 249 9.47 4.02 20.67
C SER A 249 8.98 2.78 21.40
N GLU A 250 8.06 2.97 22.34
CA GLU A 250 7.45 1.90 23.15
C GLU A 250 6.19 1.28 22.50
N LEU A 251 5.62 1.98 21.51
CA LEU A 251 4.45 1.56 20.74
C LEU A 251 4.77 1.66 19.24
N PRO A 252 4.15 0.82 18.39
CA PRO A 252 4.28 0.96 16.94
C PRO A 252 3.84 2.35 16.47
N GLN A 253 4.55 2.91 15.51
CA GLN A 253 4.32 4.25 14.99
C GLN A 253 3.79 4.20 13.56
N MET A 254 2.61 4.74 13.30
CA MET A 254 2.04 4.85 11.97
C MET A 254 3.01 5.54 11.02
N SER A 255 3.20 4.94 9.86
CA SER A 255 4.18 5.30 8.84
C SER A 255 3.51 5.39 7.47
N PRO A 256 3.89 6.36 6.63
CA PRO A 256 3.37 6.49 5.27
C PRO A 256 3.94 5.43 4.30
N PHE A 257 5.06 4.78 4.65
CA PHE A 257 5.85 3.99 3.71
C PHE A 257 6.10 2.57 4.20
N TRP A 258 6.21 1.65 3.25
CA TRP A 258 6.58 0.25 3.48
C TRP A 258 8.09 0.08 3.25
N GLY A 259 8.71 -0.83 3.99
CA GLY A 259 10.10 -1.23 3.78
C GLY A 259 10.25 -2.75 3.69
N GLY A 260 11.08 -3.22 2.76
CA GLY A 260 11.21 -4.65 2.47
C GLY A 260 11.90 -5.51 3.55
N GLY A 261 12.63 -4.87 4.47
CA GLY A 261 13.41 -5.56 5.50
C GLY A 261 12.54 -6.28 6.53
N LEU A 262 11.37 -5.73 6.88
CA LEU A 262 10.40 -6.37 7.76
C LEU A 262 9.01 -6.00 7.29
N SER A 263 8.15 -6.99 7.11
CA SER A 263 6.72 -6.80 6.82
C SER A 263 5.92 -7.92 7.50
N PHE A 264 5.34 -7.60 8.65
CA PHE A 264 4.57 -8.52 9.50
C PHE A 264 3.11 -8.09 9.61
N SER A 265 2.18 -8.98 9.30
CA SER A 265 0.74 -8.70 9.34
C SER A 265 -0.07 -10.00 9.36
N LYS A 266 -1.40 -9.89 9.46
CA LYS A 266 -2.27 -11.02 9.10
C LYS A 266 -2.05 -11.42 7.64
N CYS A 267 -1.95 -12.72 7.37
CA CYS A 267 -1.71 -13.24 6.01
C CYS A 267 -2.80 -12.83 4.99
N HIS A 268 -3.99 -12.44 5.46
CA HIS A 268 -5.00 -11.87 4.56
C HIS A 268 -4.52 -10.59 3.84
N ALA A 269 -3.54 -9.85 4.38
CA ALA A 269 -2.93 -8.71 3.70
C ALA A 269 -2.23 -9.11 2.39
N GLU A 270 -1.45 -10.19 2.43
CA GLU A 270 -0.76 -10.74 1.27
C GLU A 270 -1.74 -11.26 0.20
N LYS A 271 -2.90 -11.79 0.62
CA LYS A 271 -3.95 -12.30 -0.27
C LYS A 271 -4.82 -11.19 -0.89
N ARG A 272 -5.19 -10.16 -0.11
CA ARG A 272 -6.07 -9.06 -0.56
C ARG A 272 -5.32 -7.99 -1.36
N ALA A 273 -4.03 -7.81 -1.08
CA ALA A 273 -3.13 -6.96 -1.85
C ALA A 273 -2.06 -7.83 -2.53
N PRO A 274 -2.39 -8.55 -3.62
CA PRO A 274 -1.43 -9.41 -4.30
C PRO A 274 -0.34 -8.58 -5.00
N ILE A 275 0.90 -9.06 -4.94
CA ILE A 275 2.03 -8.43 -5.64
C ILE A 275 1.89 -8.67 -7.14
N ASP A 276 2.07 -7.61 -7.93
CA ASP A 276 1.99 -7.66 -9.39
C ASP A 276 3.29 -8.23 -10.00
N PRO A 277 3.27 -9.47 -10.54
CA PRO A 277 4.45 -10.08 -11.13
C PRO A 277 4.83 -9.46 -12.49
N HIS A 278 4.00 -8.59 -13.07
CA HIS A 278 4.32 -7.90 -14.32
C HIS A 278 5.27 -6.71 -14.12
N MET A 279 5.65 -6.38 -12.88
CA MET A 279 6.60 -5.32 -12.54
C MET A 279 8.06 -5.81 -12.58
N THR A 280 8.45 -6.35 -13.73
CA THR A 280 9.81 -6.88 -13.94
C THR A 280 10.86 -5.76 -13.93
N TRP A 281 12.04 -6.06 -13.40
CA TRP A 281 13.21 -5.19 -13.35
C TRP A 281 13.03 -3.89 -12.54
N ILE A 282 11.95 -3.77 -11.78
CA ILE A 282 11.72 -2.67 -10.85
C ILE A 282 12.41 -2.96 -9.52
N PHE A 283 13.15 -1.97 -9.04
CA PHE A 283 13.75 -1.94 -7.70
C PHE A 283 13.37 -0.64 -7.01
N LEU A 284 13.81 0.47 -7.62
CA LEU A 284 13.37 1.80 -7.21
C LEU A 284 11.86 1.94 -7.49
N GLY A 285 11.11 2.22 -6.43
CA GLY A 285 9.65 2.36 -6.48
C GLY A 285 8.86 1.09 -6.08
N GLU A 286 9.51 -0.08 -5.93
CA GLU A 286 8.80 -1.30 -5.51
C GLU A 286 8.12 -1.14 -4.15
N GLU A 287 8.78 -0.42 -3.26
CA GLU A 287 8.35 -0.24 -1.88
C GLU A 287 7.20 0.76 -1.78
N TYR A 288 7.25 1.83 -2.59
CA TYR A 288 6.15 2.78 -2.72
C TYR A 288 4.93 2.13 -3.36
N LEU A 289 5.15 1.26 -4.37
CA LEU A 289 4.11 0.43 -4.95
C LEU A 289 3.49 -0.50 -3.90
N ARG A 290 4.30 -1.19 -3.10
CA ARG A 290 3.80 -2.11 -2.06
C ARG A 290 2.98 -1.37 -1.02
N ALA A 291 3.45 -0.19 -0.59
CA ALA A 291 2.70 0.68 0.32
C ALA A 291 1.33 1.06 -0.26
N MET A 292 1.28 1.47 -1.53
CA MET A 292 0.02 1.78 -2.22
C MET A 292 -0.92 0.58 -2.29
N GLN A 293 -0.42 -0.59 -2.69
CA GLN A 293 -1.22 -1.81 -2.81
C GLN A 293 -1.86 -2.21 -1.48
N LEU A 294 -1.11 -2.15 -0.38
CA LEU A 294 -1.65 -2.42 0.96
C LEU A 294 -2.64 -1.34 1.39
N TRP A 295 -2.26 -0.06 1.30
CA TRP A 295 -3.05 1.03 1.85
C TRP A 295 -4.40 1.20 1.15
N THR A 296 -4.43 1.07 -0.17
CA THR A 296 -5.66 1.14 -0.96
C THR A 296 -6.61 -0.03 -0.69
N GLN A 297 -6.13 -1.15 -0.15
CA GLN A 297 -6.94 -2.29 0.28
C GLN A 297 -7.36 -2.21 1.76
N GLY A 298 -7.13 -1.06 2.42
CA GLY A 298 -7.60 -0.76 3.77
C GLY A 298 -6.61 -1.09 4.88
N TYR A 299 -5.38 -1.46 4.54
CA TYR A 299 -4.31 -1.69 5.51
C TYR A 299 -3.63 -0.38 5.91
N ASP A 300 -3.06 -0.36 7.11
CA ASP A 300 -2.28 0.78 7.61
C ASP A 300 -0.90 0.30 8.03
N ILE A 301 0.13 1.06 7.66
CA ILE A 301 1.52 0.67 7.90
C ILE A 301 2.02 1.34 9.18
N TYR A 302 2.73 0.57 9.99
CA TYR A 302 3.33 1.02 11.24
C TYR A 302 4.78 0.57 11.27
N SER A 303 5.68 1.46 11.61
CA SER A 303 7.01 1.08 12.04
C SER A 303 6.92 0.36 13.38
N PRO A 304 7.61 -0.80 13.56
CA PRO A 304 7.62 -1.49 14.84
C PRO A 304 8.13 -0.60 15.96
N SER A 305 7.66 -0.84 17.18
CA SER A 305 8.30 -0.27 18.36
C SER A 305 9.71 -0.87 18.51
N ARG A 306 10.50 -0.36 19.47
CA ARG A 306 11.80 -0.99 19.78
C ARG A 306 11.66 -2.45 20.19
N HIS A 307 10.49 -2.86 20.72
CA HIS A 307 10.21 -4.25 21.09
C HIS A 307 9.91 -5.13 19.88
N GLY A 308 9.30 -4.58 18.83
CA GLY A 308 9.03 -5.29 17.59
C GLY A 308 10.22 -5.33 16.61
N LEU A 309 11.32 -4.63 16.90
CA LEU A 309 12.52 -4.62 16.06
C LEU A 309 13.42 -5.83 16.33
N VAL A 310 12.87 -7.03 16.14
CA VAL A 310 13.48 -8.33 16.49
C VAL A 310 14.22 -9.01 15.34
N LEU A 311 14.37 -8.32 14.21
CA LEU A 311 15.14 -8.74 13.05
C LEU A 311 16.25 -7.72 12.79
N PHE A 312 17.41 -8.21 12.40
CA PHE A 312 18.56 -7.39 12.03
C PHE A 312 19.13 -7.87 10.72
N HIS A 313 19.68 -6.96 9.92
CA HIS A 313 20.13 -7.22 8.56
C HIS A 313 21.65 -7.36 8.49
N ASN A 314 22.13 -8.34 7.73
CA ASN A 314 23.55 -8.45 7.43
C ASN A 314 23.95 -7.44 6.34
N GLU A 315 24.39 -6.25 6.74
CA GLU A 315 24.80 -5.17 5.81
C GLU A 315 26.16 -5.39 5.13
N THR A 316 26.81 -6.56 5.30
CA THR A 316 28.07 -6.84 4.62
C THR A 316 27.89 -6.92 3.10
N LYS A 317 28.77 -6.24 2.35
CA LYS A 317 28.70 -6.13 0.89
C LYS A 317 29.33 -7.31 0.13
N VAL A 318 29.43 -8.47 0.76
CA VAL A 318 29.97 -9.68 0.12
C VAL A 318 29.01 -10.10 -1.01
N HIS A 319 29.54 -10.39 -2.21
CA HIS A 319 28.79 -10.75 -3.43
C HIS A 319 27.89 -9.67 -4.07
N THR A 320 28.10 -8.39 -3.79
CA THR A 320 27.29 -7.31 -4.41
C THR A 320 27.50 -7.09 -5.91
N ARG A 321 28.57 -7.67 -6.51
CA ARG A 321 28.88 -7.57 -7.95
C ARG A 321 28.06 -8.51 -8.85
N ASP A 322 27.60 -9.63 -8.31
CA ASP A 322 26.82 -10.65 -9.04
C ASP A 322 25.33 -10.55 -8.69
N ASN A 323 24.79 -9.34 -8.56
CA ASN A 323 23.39 -9.14 -8.21
C ASN A 323 22.47 -9.40 -9.41
N TRP A 324 21.16 -9.46 -9.18
CA TRP A 324 20.20 -9.70 -10.27
C TRP A 324 20.17 -8.56 -11.32
N GLN A 325 20.61 -7.35 -10.95
CA GLN A 325 20.67 -6.22 -11.89
C GLN A 325 21.77 -6.39 -12.93
N SER A 326 22.85 -7.12 -12.63
CA SER A 326 23.88 -7.49 -13.60
C SER A 326 23.56 -8.76 -14.38
N ASN A 327 22.39 -9.37 -14.17
CA ASN A 327 21.92 -10.49 -14.98
C ASN A 327 21.51 -10.00 -16.38
N ASP A 328 22.34 -10.23 -17.38
CA ASP A 328 22.10 -9.86 -18.78
C ASP A 328 21.73 -11.07 -19.66
N ALA A 329 21.31 -12.19 -19.05
CA ALA A 329 20.85 -13.36 -19.79
C ALA A 329 19.56 -13.12 -20.59
N ASN A 330 18.74 -12.13 -20.19
CA ASN A 330 17.53 -11.75 -20.93
C ASN A 330 17.81 -10.60 -21.90
N PRO A 331 17.80 -10.82 -23.23
CA PRO A 331 18.03 -9.76 -24.22
C PRO A 331 16.93 -8.69 -24.25
N ASN A 332 15.73 -8.97 -23.71
CA ASN A 332 14.59 -8.05 -23.68
C ASN A 332 14.52 -7.20 -22.41
N LYS A 333 15.45 -7.37 -21.47
CA LYS A 333 15.48 -6.70 -20.15
C LYS A 333 15.22 -5.19 -20.22
N ALA A 334 15.87 -4.48 -21.15
CA ALA A 334 15.68 -3.04 -21.30
C ALA A 334 14.24 -2.67 -21.71
N ALA A 335 13.65 -3.42 -22.65
CA ALA A 335 12.28 -3.19 -23.12
C ALA A 335 11.25 -3.56 -22.03
N GLU A 336 11.45 -4.69 -21.34
CA GLU A 336 10.61 -5.13 -20.22
C GLU A 336 10.67 -4.14 -19.05
N SER A 337 11.85 -3.65 -18.72
CA SER A 337 12.04 -2.63 -17.67
C SER A 337 11.33 -1.33 -18.01
N ALA A 338 11.44 -0.85 -19.26
CA ALA A 338 10.75 0.36 -19.71
C ALA A 338 9.21 0.22 -19.61
N LEU A 339 8.66 -0.90 -20.07
CA LEU A 339 7.22 -1.20 -19.97
C LEU A 339 6.75 -1.30 -18.51
N SER A 340 7.56 -1.94 -17.65
CA SER A 340 7.27 -2.08 -16.23
C SER A 340 7.31 -0.73 -15.51
N PHE A 341 8.22 0.17 -15.91
CA PHE A 341 8.31 1.51 -15.33
C PHE A 341 7.12 2.39 -15.73
N GLU A 342 6.65 2.32 -16.97
CA GLU A 342 5.40 2.99 -17.38
C GLU A 342 4.17 2.41 -16.68
N ARG A 343 4.13 1.08 -16.49
CA ARG A 343 3.08 0.43 -15.71
C ARG A 343 3.09 0.89 -14.25
N LEU A 344 4.27 1.00 -13.63
CA LEU A 344 4.43 1.52 -12.28
C LEU A 344 3.87 2.94 -12.16
N LYS A 345 4.20 3.83 -13.11
CA LYS A 345 3.64 5.19 -13.17
C LYS A 345 2.13 5.17 -13.30
N MET A 346 1.59 4.33 -14.19
CA MET A 346 0.16 4.20 -14.43
C MET A 346 -0.61 3.82 -13.15
N VAL A 347 -0.16 2.80 -12.42
CA VAL A 347 -0.88 2.32 -11.21
C VAL A 347 -0.73 3.25 -10.00
N LEU A 348 0.32 4.09 -9.98
CA LEU A 348 0.54 5.12 -8.97
C LEU A 348 -0.10 6.47 -9.33
N ASN A 349 -0.81 6.56 -10.46
CA ASN A 349 -1.36 7.80 -11.02
C ASN A 349 -0.31 8.90 -11.29
N PHE A 350 0.93 8.51 -11.62
CA PHE A 350 1.97 9.43 -12.08
C PHE A 350 1.89 9.65 -13.60
N GLN A 351 2.66 10.60 -14.10
CA GLN A 351 2.65 10.91 -15.53
C GLN A 351 3.24 9.77 -16.37
N VAL A 352 2.38 9.09 -17.13
CA VAL A 352 2.77 8.08 -18.12
C VAL A 352 3.23 8.79 -19.40
N THR A 353 4.41 8.43 -19.90
CA THR A 353 5.05 9.09 -21.06
C THR A 353 5.18 8.18 -22.27
N HIS A 354 5.12 6.87 -22.06
CA HIS A 354 5.22 5.83 -23.08
C HIS A 354 4.14 4.76 -22.85
N PRO A 355 3.92 3.82 -23.79
CA PRO A 355 2.93 2.76 -23.60
C PRO A 355 3.19 1.96 -22.32
N ALA A 356 2.14 1.80 -21.50
CA ALA A 356 2.15 0.98 -20.30
C ALA A 356 1.48 -0.37 -20.57
N ASN A 357 2.01 -1.44 -19.96
CA ASN A 357 1.35 -2.73 -19.98
C ASN A 357 0.13 -2.68 -19.03
N ALA A 358 -1.08 -2.96 -19.53
CA ALA A 358 -2.32 -2.99 -18.75
C ALA A 358 -2.81 -4.41 -18.40
N LYS A 359 -2.00 -5.44 -18.66
CA LYS A 359 -2.37 -6.85 -18.41
C LYS A 359 -2.74 -7.09 -16.94
N ASP A 360 -3.82 -7.83 -16.72
CA ASP A 360 -4.30 -8.31 -15.42
C ASP A 360 -4.46 -7.22 -14.33
N LEU A 361 -4.67 -5.93 -14.69
CA LEU A 361 -4.78 -4.85 -13.70
C LEU A 361 -5.87 -5.12 -12.67
N ASP A 362 -7.06 -5.56 -13.09
CA ASP A 362 -8.18 -5.89 -12.20
C ASP A 362 -7.85 -6.97 -11.16
N LYS A 363 -6.86 -7.83 -11.44
CA LYS A 363 -6.41 -8.90 -10.53
C LYS A 363 -5.46 -8.38 -9.46
N TYR A 364 -4.55 -7.47 -9.84
CA TYR A 364 -3.48 -6.98 -8.97
C TYR A 364 -3.80 -5.65 -8.29
N TYR A 365 -4.78 -4.93 -8.82
CA TYR A 365 -5.30 -3.65 -8.33
C TYR A 365 -6.83 -3.71 -8.30
N PRO A 366 -7.42 -4.60 -7.48
CA PRO A 366 -8.86 -4.72 -7.37
C PRO A 366 -9.47 -3.43 -6.79
N ARG A 367 -10.80 -3.34 -6.81
CA ARG A 367 -11.54 -2.18 -6.30
C ARG A 367 -10.98 -1.72 -4.94
N PRO A 368 -10.53 -0.47 -4.81
CA PRO A 368 -9.90 0.00 -3.59
C PRO A 368 -10.93 0.33 -2.50
N VAL A 369 -10.53 0.12 -1.24
CA VAL A 369 -11.18 0.61 -0.02
C VAL A 369 -10.92 2.11 0.17
N ARG A 370 -9.73 2.58 -0.25
CA ARG A 370 -9.32 3.97 -0.27
C ARG A 370 -8.62 4.29 -1.59
N SER A 371 -8.92 5.41 -2.21
CA SER A 371 -8.38 5.79 -3.52
C SER A 371 -6.85 6.00 -3.51
N VAL A 372 -6.21 5.77 -4.67
CA VAL A 372 -4.79 6.11 -4.88
C VAL A 372 -4.54 7.60 -4.64
N ARG A 373 -5.50 8.48 -4.97
CA ARG A 373 -5.40 9.91 -4.66
C ARG A 373 -5.34 10.19 -3.15
N ALA A 374 -6.12 9.48 -2.34
CA ALA A 374 -6.04 9.60 -0.89
C ALA A 374 -4.71 9.05 -0.36
N PHE A 375 -4.15 8.00 -0.97
CA PHE A 375 -2.80 7.51 -0.66
C PHE A 375 -1.73 8.56 -0.94
N LEU A 376 -1.72 9.19 -2.13
CA LEU A 376 -0.79 10.26 -2.49
C LEU A 376 -0.82 11.44 -1.49
N ASN A 377 -2.02 11.82 -1.05
CA ASN A 377 -2.18 12.83 -0.01
C ASN A 377 -1.64 12.36 1.35
N PHE A 378 -1.91 11.10 1.72
CA PHE A 378 -1.45 10.48 2.97
C PHE A 378 0.07 10.39 3.04
N THR A 379 0.74 10.14 1.91
CA THR A 379 2.21 10.05 1.81
C THR A 379 2.89 11.39 1.55
N GLY A 380 2.13 12.43 1.17
CA GLY A 380 2.65 13.75 0.87
C GLY A 380 3.39 13.82 -0.47
N ILE A 381 3.02 12.99 -1.44
CA ILE A 381 3.66 12.93 -2.76
C ILE A 381 2.67 13.37 -3.84
N SER A 382 3.05 14.39 -4.59
CA SER A 382 2.20 14.99 -5.64
C SER A 382 2.46 14.35 -7.01
N PRO A 383 1.45 13.85 -7.72
CA PRO A 383 1.68 13.15 -9.00
C PRO A 383 2.13 14.07 -10.15
N SER A 384 2.06 15.40 -9.95
CA SER A 384 2.27 16.38 -11.02
C SER A 384 3.08 17.61 -10.61
N ASP A 385 3.11 17.95 -9.32
CA ASP A 385 3.83 19.11 -8.79
C ASP A 385 4.80 18.67 -7.69
N THR A 386 6.03 18.35 -8.07
CA THR A 386 7.07 17.88 -7.15
C THR A 386 7.46 18.91 -6.10
N TRP A 387 7.09 20.20 -6.24
CA TRP A 387 7.32 21.22 -5.21
C TRP A 387 6.28 21.19 -4.08
N ALA A 388 5.15 20.52 -4.32
CA ALA A 388 4.14 20.25 -3.30
C ALA A 388 4.45 19.01 -2.45
N ASP A 389 5.49 18.25 -2.80
CA ASP A 389 5.95 17.10 -2.02
C ASP A 389 6.36 17.50 -0.61
N ARG A 390 6.02 16.65 0.36
CA ARG A 390 6.28 16.91 1.78
C ARG A 390 6.49 15.62 2.56
N TRP A 391 7.44 15.61 3.48
CA TRP A 391 7.59 14.51 4.43
C TRP A 391 6.43 14.46 5.44
N GLN A 392 5.90 13.25 5.65
CA GLN A 392 4.80 12.97 6.58
C GLN A 392 5.36 12.36 7.86
N CYS A 393 6.22 13.12 8.54
CA CYS A 393 6.95 12.69 9.74
C CYS A 393 6.35 13.21 11.05
N GLU A 394 5.26 13.97 11.00
CA GLU A 394 4.52 14.35 12.20
C GLU A 394 3.69 13.17 12.72
N GLN A 395 2.96 13.40 13.82
CA GLN A 395 1.96 12.44 14.26
C GLN A 395 0.90 12.23 13.17
N MET A 396 0.97 11.07 12.52
CA MET A 396 0.00 10.65 11.53
C MET A 396 -1.26 10.10 12.21
N HIS A 397 -2.36 10.13 11.46
CA HIS A 397 -3.66 9.69 11.92
C HIS A 397 -4.32 8.80 10.88
N TRP A 398 -5.08 7.82 11.38
CA TRP A 398 -5.82 6.88 10.57
C TRP A 398 -6.81 7.60 9.66
N VAL A 399 -6.78 7.22 8.38
CA VAL A 399 -7.69 7.75 7.36
C VAL A 399 -8.87 6.79 7.22
N PRO A 400 -10.11 7.25 7.49
CA PRO A 400 -11.29 6.41 7.33
C PRO A 400 -11.43 5.83 5.92
N TYR A 401 -12.07 4.66 5.83
CA TYR A 401 -12.34 4.01 4.56
C TYR A 401 -13.32 4.83 3.71
N GLU A 402 -13.00 5.02 2.43
CA GLU A 402 -13.92 5.66 1.47
C GLU A 402 -15.07 4.69 1.15
N VAL A 403 -14.75 3.40 1.04
CA VAL A 403 -15.69 2.29 0.79
C VAL A 403 -15.62 1.27 1.95
N PRO A 404 -16.14 1.60 3.14
CA PRO A 404 -16.04 0.74 4.33
C PRO A 404 -16.68 -0.63 4.14
N GLU A 405 -17.69 -0.75 3.28
CA GLU A 405 -18.46 -1.97 3.05
C GLU A 405 -17.58 -3.15 2.61
N ILE A 406 -16.45 -2.88 1.93
CA ILE A 406 -15.49 -3.91 1.53
C ILE A 406 -14.82 -4.54 2.77
N VAL A 407 -14.45 -3.73 3.76
CA VAL A 407 -13.82 -4.20 5.00
C VAL A 407 -14.87 -4.80 5.94
N GLU A 408 -16.06 -4.20 6.03
CA GLU A 408 -17.16 -4.70 6.86
C GLU A 408 -17.65 -6.08 6.38
N ALA A 409 -17.71 -6.32 5.07
CA ALA A 409 -18.02 -7.65 4.52
C ALA A 409 -16.91 -8.68 4.79
N PHE A 410 -15.64 -8.22 4.82
CA PHE A 410 -14.48 -9.07 5.08
C PHE A 410 -14.32 -9.41 6.57
N LEU A 411 -14.65 -8.48 7.47
CA LEU A 411 -14.53 -8.64 8.92
C LEU A 411 -15.91 -8.57 9.59
N PRO A 412 -16.65 -9.69 9.65
CA PRO A 412 -17.93 -9.74 10.33
C PRO A 412 -17.87 -9.14 11.74
N GLY A 413 -18.91 -8.39 12.11
CA GLY A 413 -19.02 -7.69 13.39
C GLY A 413 -18.29 -6.36 13.49
N TYR A 414 -17.50 -5.96 12.48
CA TYR A 414 -16.97 -4.61 12.39
C TYR A 414 -17.91 -3.70 11.58
N GLN A 415 -18.14 -2.49 12.07
CA GLN A 415 -18.78 -1.40 11.34
C GLN A 415 -17.98 -0.13 11.58
N MET A 416 -17.56 0.53 10.51
CA MET A 416 -16.84 1.80 10.62
C MET A 416 -17.81 2.93 10.96
N ARG A 417 -18.92 3.00 10.21
CA ARG A 417 -19.98 3.98 10.43
C ARG A 417 -21.03 3.32 11.32
N ARG A 418 -21.05 3.66 12.60
CA ARG A 418 -22.21 3.28 13.44
C ARG A 418 -23.44 3.95 12.86
N VAL A 419 -24.43 3.16 12.47
CA VAL A 419 -25.75 3.69 12.12
C VAL A 419 -26.26 4.41 13.37
N PRO A 420 -26.61 5.72 13.30
CA PRO A 420 -27.21 6.39 14.45
C PRO A 420 -28.47 5.62 14.86
N SER A 421 -28.65 5.41 16.16
CA SER A 421 -29.84 4.75 16.73
C SER A 421 -31.17 5.39 16.33
N SER A 422 -31.14 6.62 15.78
CA SER A 422 -32.30 7.30 15.20
C SER A 422 -32.77 6.74 13.85
N ILE A 423 -31.92 6.02 13.09
CA ILE A 423 -32.29 5.40 11.80
C ILE A 423 -32.85 3.98 12.01
N GLU A 424 -32.42 3.27 13.05
CA GLU A 424 -33.03 1.98 13.44
C GLU A 424 -34.51 2.13 13.84
N GLY A 425 -34.93 3.33 14.21
CA GLY A 425 -36.32 3.68 14.50
C GLY A 425 -37.18 4.07 13.30
N ASP A 426 -36.59 4.22 12.09
CA ASP A 426 -37.31 4.62 10.88
C ASP A 426 -37.12 3.59 9.74
N PRO A 427 -38.05 2.61 9.64
CA PRO A 427 -37.99 1.53 8.64
C PRO A 427 -38.04 2.02 7.19
N GLU A 428 -38.65 3.18 6.91
CA GLU A 428 -38.75 3.74 5.56
C GLU A 428 -37.40 4.29 5.11
N LEU A 429 -36.72 5.07 5.96
CA LEU A 429 -35.39 5.61 5.66
C LEU A 429 -34.33 4.50 5.51
N ALA A 430 -34.40 3.45 6.34
CA ALA A 430 -33.54 2.28 6.20
C ALA A 430 -33.76 1.56 4.86
N LYS A 431 -35.02 1.41 4.44
CA LYS A 431 -35.38 0.78 3.15
C LYS A 431 -34.93 1.63 1.97
N GLU A 432 -35.09 2.95 2.03
CA GLU A 432 -34.65 3.88 0.99
C GLU A 432 -33.12 3.91 0.85
N LEU A 433 -32.39 3.89 1.97
CA LEU A 433 -30.93 3.78 1.98
C LEU A 433 -30.45 2.45 1.38
N HIS A 434 -31.13 1.34 1.71
CA HIS A 434 -30.84 0.03 1.14
C HIS A 434 -31.10 -0.02 -0.38
N ALA A 435 -32.23 0.53 -0.84
CA ALA A 435 -32.57 0.61 -2.26
C ALA A 435 -31.55 1.47 -3.02
N THR A 436 -31.22 2.65 -2.50
CA THR A 436 -30.22 3.56 -3.08
C THR A 436 -28.84 2.89 -3.18
N ARG A 437 -28.42 2.16 -2.14
CA ARG A 437 -27.16 1.38 -2.18
C ARG A 437 -27.17 0.28 -3.23
N ALA A 438 -28.30 -0.40 -3.41
CA ALA A 438 -28.44 -1.42 -4.45
C ALA A 438 -28.36 -0.83 -5.86
N GLU A 439 -29.05 0.29 -6.11
CA GLU A 439 -28.96 1.02 -7.39
C GLU A 439 -27.55 1.52 -7.68
N LEU A 440 -26.86 2.08 -6.68
CA LEU A 440 -25.49 2.58 -6.85
C LEU A 440 -24.52 1.45 -7.20
N LYS A 441 -24.68 0.28 -6.57
CA LYS A 441 -23.88 -0.91 -6.87
C LYS A 441 -24.15 -1.41 -8.29
N GLN A 442 -25.40 -1.43 -8.72
CA GLN A 442 -25.77 -1.80 -10.10
C GLN A 442 -25.15 -0.84 -11.12
N LEU A 443 -25.27 0.47 -10.90
CA LEU A 443 -24.65 1.50 -11.74
C LEU A 443 -23.13 1.35 -11.84
N GLU A 444 -22.46 1.00 -10.75
CA GLU A 444 -21.02 0.77 -10.74
C GLU A 444 -20.62 -0.49 -11.53
N GLU A 445 -21.41 -1.56 -11.43
CA GLU A 445 -21.23 -2.79 -12.22
C GLU A 445 -21.45 -2.52 -13.72
N GLU A 446 -22.50 -1.76 -14.07
CA GLU A 446 -22.78 -1.33 -15.45
C GLU A 446 -21.66 -0.47 -16.03
N ASN A 447 -21.13 0.50 -15.25
CA ASN A 447 -20.01 1.34 -15.65
C ASN A 447 -18.72 0.52 -15.85
N ARG A 448 -18.44 -0.44 -14.96
CA ARG A 448 -17.28 -1.33 -15.12
C ARG A 448 -17.42 -2.22 -16.35
N ALA A 449 -18.61 -2.73 -16.62
CA ALA A 449 -18.90 -3.50 -17.82
C ALA A 449 -18.76 -2.64 -19.09
N LEU A 450 -19.16 -1.36 -19.04
CA LEU A 450 -18.98 -0.41 -20.13
C LEU A 450 -17.49 -0.15 -20.40
N LEU A 451 -16.70 0.13 -19.37
CA LEU A 451 -15.26 0.36 -19.50
C LEU A 451 -14.53 -0.85 -20.09
N ARG A 452 -14.85 -2.07 -19.63
CA ARG A 452 -14.29 -3.31 -20.22
C ARG A 452 -14.66 -3.48 -21.70
N ARG A 453 -15.90 -3.14 -22.07
CA ARG A 453 -16.34 -3.19 -23.47
C ARG A 453 -15.58 -2.18 -24.34
N VAL A 454 -15.36 -0.97 -23.83
CA VAL A 454 -14.54 0.06 -24.49
C VAL A 454 -13.08 -0.42 -24.65
N GLU A 455 -12.49 -1.01 -23.61
CA GLU A 455 -11.13 -1.56 -23.65
C GLU A 455 -10.98 -2.67 -24.70
N VAL A 456 -11.90 -3.63 -24.74
CA VAL A 456 -11.92 -4.72 -25.74
C VAL A 456 -12.07 -4.15 -27.16
N ALA A 457 -12.98 -3.20 -27.35
CA ALA A 457 -13.19 -2.57 -28.66
C ALA A 457 -11.95 -1.81 -29.16
N LEU A 458 -11.19 -1.19 -28.27
CA LEU A 458 -9.93 -0.52 -28.59
C LEU A 458 -8.79 -1.51 -28.91
N ARG A 459 -8.81 -2.70 -28.30
CA ARG A 459 -7.79 -3.74 -28.46
C ARG A 459 -7.96 -4.59 -29.72
N ASP A 460 -9.19 -4.95 -30.08
CA ASP A 460 -9.47 -5.90 -31.17
C ASP A 460 -9.56 -5.25 -32.55
N GLY A 461 -9.26 -3.95 -32.69
CA GLY A 461 -9.37 -3.27 -33.99
C GLY A 461 -10.80 -3.29 -34.57
N GLY A 462 -11.81 -3.55 -33.74
CA GLY A 462 -13.24 -3.49 -34.06
C GLY A 462 -13.76 -4.51 -35.08
N SER A 463 -13.58 -5.80 -34.82
CA SER A 463 -14.20 -6.87 -35.61
C SER A 463 -15.55 -7.39 -35.08
N HIS A 464 -16.06 -6.92 -33.92
CA HIS A 464 -17.19 -7.59 -33.26
C HIS A 464 -18.33 -6.72 -32.70
N ALA A 465 -18.35 -5.40 -32.93
CA ALA A 465 -19.52 -4.60 -32.53
C ALA A 465 -20.57 -4.59 -33.65
N ASP A 466 -21.75 -5.17 -33.39
CA ASP A 466 -22.89 -5.12 -34.32
C ASP A 466 -23.39 -3.66 -34.40
N ALA A 467 -23.14 -3.02 -35.54
CA ALA A 467 -23.35 -1.59 -35.79
C ALA A 467 -24.82 -1.14 -35.64
N GLY A 468 -25.76 -2.08 -35.54
CA GLY A 468 -27.19 -1.84 -35.31
C GLY A 468 -27.59 -1.64 -33.85
N THR A 469 -26.69 -1.84 -32.88
CA THR A 469 -26.99 -1.69 -31.44
C THR A 469 -26.60 -0.29 -30.94
N LYS A 470 -27.30 0.23 -29.90
CA LYS A 470 -26.92 1.49 -29.23
C LYS A 470 -25.45 1.48 -28.78
N ASP A 471 -24.97 0.32 -28.34
CA ASP A 471 -23.59 0.13 -27.90
C ASP A 471 -22.60 0.14 -29.07
N GLY A 472 -22.97 -0.43 -30.22
CA GLY A 472 -22.20 -0.35 -31.47
C GLY A 472 -22.09 1.09 -31.99
N GLN A 473 -23.18 1.85 -31.90
CA GLN A 473 -23.18 3.28 -32.25
C GLN A 473 -22.28 4.11 -31.32
N MET A 474 -22.35 3.90 -30.00
CA MET A 474 -21.50 4.62 -29.05
C MET A 474 -20.01 4.29 -29.24
N LEU A 475 -19.67 3.02 -29.49
CA LEU A 475 -18.29 2.61 -29.81
C LEU A 475 -17.82 3.17 -31.17
N GLN A 476 -18.73 3.31 -32.13
CA GLN A 476 -18.44 3.91 -33.43
C GLN A 476 -18.28 5.43 -33.34
N GLU A 477 -19.07 6.13 -32.51
CA GLU A 477 -18.89 7.55 -32.22
C GLU A 477 -17.56 7.83 -31.49
N ILE A 478 -17.21 7.02 -30.50
CA ILE A 478 -15.91 7.10 -29.83
C ILE A 478 -14.79 6.84 -30.84
N ARG A 479 -14.94 5.85 -31.71
CA ARG A 479 -13.97 5.55 -32.79
C ARG A 479 -13.86 6.67 -33.82
N ASP A 480 -14.97 7.23 -34.29
CA ASP A 480 -15.01 8.29 -35.30
C ASP A 480 -14.44 9.60 -34.74
N ALA A 481 -14.66 9.87 -33.45
CA ALA A 481 -14.00 10.96 -32.72
C ALA A 481 -12.47 10.74 -32.61
N LEU A 482 -12.01 9.50 -32.45
CA LEU A 482 -10.58 9.15 -32.41
C LEU A 482 -9.94 9.09 -33.83
N LEU A 483 -10.70 8.75 -34.88
CA LEU A 483 -10.23 8.60 -36.27
C LEU A 483 -10.34 9.89 -37.10
N GLY A 484 -11.26 10.81 -36.79
CA GLY A 484 -11.55 12.02 -37.55
C GLY A 484 -10.55 13.18 -37.42
N GLY A 485 -9.27 12.96 -37.74
CA GLY A 485 -8.28 14.05 -37.81
C GLY A 485 -7.33 13.98 -39.00
N SER A 486 -7.76 13.34 -40.10
CA SER A 486 -7.07 13.47 -41.38
C SER A 486 -8.04 13.31 -42.55
N ALA A 487 -8.91 14.28 -42.78
CA ALA A 487 -9.50 14.52 -44.08
C ALA A 487 -10.08 15.94 -44.13
N LYS A 488 -9.67 16.73 -45.14
CA LYS A 488 -10.19 18.06 -45.44
C LYS A 488 -11.72 18.00 -45.65
N VAL A 489 -12.49 18.71 -44.84
CA VAL A 489 -13.87 19.14 -45.16
C VAL A 489 -14.09 20.44 -44.36
N ALA A 490 -13.97 21.59 -45.02
CA ALA A 490 -15.07 22.40 -45.54
C ALA A 490 -16.03 22.87 -44.44
N GLU A 491 -16.13 24.20 -44.31
CA GLU A 491 -17.15 24.91 -43.56
C GLU A 491 -18.53 24.29 -43.78
N GLN A 492 -19.11 23.68 -42.74
CA GLN A 492 -20.51 23.89 -42.34
C GLN A 492 -20.84 23.07 -41.07
N ASP A 493 -20.91 23.80 -39.97
CA ASP A 493 -21.98 23.77 -38.96
C ASP A 493 -22.50 22.42 -38.44
N SER A 494 -21.80 21.83 -37.46
CA SER A 494 -22.40 20.98 -36.40
C SER A 494 -21.46 20.79 -35.20
N ASN A 495 -20.15 20.62 -35.43
CA ASN A 495 -19.15 20.55 -34.35
C ASN A 495 -18.96 21.88 -33.60
N ALA A 496 -19.17 23.01 -34.31
CA ALA A 496 -19.18 24.32 -33.69
C ALA A 496 -20.39 24.51 -32.76
N GLN A 497 -21.53 23.86 -33.01
CA GLN A 497 -22.69 23.92 -32.11
C GLN A 497 -22.50 23.07 -30.84
N VAL A 498 -21.84 21.91 -30.95
CA VAL A 498 -21.55 21.06 -29.79
C VAL A 498 -20.51 21.73 -28.89
N ILE A 499 -19.44 22.27 -29.47
CA ILE A 499 -18.42 23.03 -28.73
C ILE A 499 -19.03 24.30 -28.14
N ARG A 500 -19.84 25.07 -28.89
CA ARG A 500 -20.54 26.25 -28.34
C ARG A 500 -21.58 25.90 -27.27
N ARG A 501 -22.22 24.71 -27.32
CA ARG A 501 -23.13 24.25 -26.25
C ARG A 501 -22.37 23.91 -24.98
N VAL A 502 -21.21 23.26 -25.11
CA VAL A 502 -20.33 22.95 -23.98
C VAL A 502 -19.72 24.23 -23.40
N GLU A 503 -19.30 25.18 -24.24
CA GLU A 503 -18.82 26.50 -23.82
C GLU A 503 -19.93 27.35 -23.19
N ALA A 504 -21.15 27.35 -23.74
CA ALA A 504 -22.30 28.07 -23.18
C ALA A 504 -22.74 27.48 -21.82
N LEU A 505 -22.68 26.16 -21.65
CA LEU A 505 -22.91 25.50 -20.36
C LEU A 505 -21.81 25.86 -19.35
N LEU A 506 -20.55 25.92 -19.77
CA LEU A 506 -19.42 26.35 -18.93
C LEU A 506 -19.52 27.83 -18.51
N VAL A 507 -19.98 28.71 -19.40
CA VAL A 507 -20.22 30.14 -19.12
C VAL A 507 -21.44 30.33 -18.20
N GLN A 508 -22.51 29.57 -18.39
CA GLN A 508 -23.66 29.56 -17.48
C GLN A 508 -23.25 29.07 -16.07
N LEU A 509 -22.42 28.02 -15.98
CA LEU A 509 -21.81 27.54 -14.73
C LEU A 509 -20.89 28.57 -14.07
N HIS A 510 -20.11 29.34 -14.85
CA HIS A 510 -19.30 30.43 -14.30
C HIS A 510 -20.14 31.60 -13.81
N SER A 511 -21.22 31.95 -14.51
CA SER A 511 -22.14 33.01 -14.09
C SER A 511 -22.98 32.63 -12.85
N ALA A 512 -23.30 31.34 -12.68
CA ALA A 512 -23.94 30.82 -11.47
C ALA A 512 -23.01 30.85 -10.25
N ARG A 513 -21.69 30.81 -10.46
CA ARG A 513 -20.67 30.97 -9.41
C ARG A 513 -20.54 32.43 -8.91
N SER A 514 -20.92 33.41 -9.73
CA SER A 514 -20.84 34.85 -9.38
C SER A 514 -22.10 35.44 -8.74
N VAL A 515 -23.18 34.66 -8.58
CA VAL A 515 -24.42 35.12 -7.89
C VAL A 515 -24.43 34.72 -6.40
N GLY A 516 -23.41 33.98 -5.93
CA GLY A 516 -23.31 33.51 -4.54
C GLY A 516 -22.39 34.30 -3.61
N ILE A 517 -21.94 35.50 -3.98
CA ILE A 517 -21.15 36.37 -3.10
C ILE A 517 -21.79 37.76 -3.04
N GLY A 518 -22.60 37.97 -2.00
CA GLY A 518 -23.19 39.26 -1.66
C GLY A 518 -24.24 39.12 -0.55
N ASP A 519 -23.80 39.34 0.70
CA ASP A 519 -24.54 39.68 1.93
C ASP A 519 -25.99 39.17 2.11
N GLU A 520 -26.18 38.22 3.03
CA GLU A 520 -26.97 38.42 4.27
C GLU A 520 -27.03 37.15 5.14
N ALA A 521 -27.06 37.35 6.45
CA ALA A 521 -27.01 36.33 7.49
C ALA A 521 -28.35 35.61 7.72
N LYS A 522 -28.28 34.31 8.08
CA LYS A 522 -29.11 33.52 9.03
C LYS A 522 -29.62 32.17 8.49
N THR A 523 -29.45 31.16 9.36
CA THR A 523 -30.00 29.79 9.44
C THR A 523 -29.25 28.63 8.74
N PRO A 524 -28.81 27.59 9.50
CA PRO A 524 -28.20 26.38 8.97
C PRO A 524 -29.24 25.25 8.82
N GLY A 525 -29.46 24.78 7.59
CA GLY A 525 -30.29 23.62 7.33
C GLY A 525 -30.41 23.34 5.83
N ASN A 526 -30.07 22.11 5.43
CA ASN A 526 -30.18 21.56 4.08
C ASN A 526 -29.29 22.18 2.98
N SER A 527 -28.04 21.70 2.90
CA SER A 527 -27.35 21.59 1.61
C SER A 527 -27.52 20.17 1.07
N ASN A 528 -28.10 20.04 -0.13
CA ASN A 528 -28.34 18.79 -0.82
C ASN A 528 -27.02 18.13 -1.26
N PHE A 529 -26.52 17.19 -0.45
CA PHE A 529 -25.35 16.33 -0.71
C PHE A 529 -25.39 15.58 -2.06
N LEU A 530 -26.58 15.38 -2.64
CA LEU A 530 -26.81 14.70 -3.92
C LEU A 530 -26.53 15.57 -5.18
N MET A 531 -26.55 16.90 -5.08
CA MET A 531 -26.20 17.77 -6.23
C MET A 531 -24.69 17.82 -6.44
N ASP A 532 -23.92 17.94 -5.36
CA ASP A 532 -22.45 18.03 -5.39
C ASP A 532 -21.80 16.77 -6.02
N TYR A 533 -22.37 15.59 -5.80
CA TYR A 533 -21.80 14.32 -6.30
C TYR A 533 -22.05 14.09 -7.81
N LYS A 534 -23.17 14.60 -8.36
CA LYS A 534 -23.43 14.55 -9.81
C LYS A 534 -22.48 15.46 -10.57
N GLU A 535 -22.11 16.60 -9.98
CA GLU A 535 -21.13 17.53 -10.54
C GLU A 535 -19.72 16.92 -10.57
N VAL A 536 -19.31 16.20 -9.52
CA VAL A 536 -18.03 15.46 -9.48
C VAL A 536 -17.96 14.36 -10.55
N ILE A 537 -19.05 13.62 -10.76
CA ILE A 537 -19.12 12.55 -11.79
C ILE A 537 -19.07 13.15 -13.20
N ALA A 538 -19.76 14.28 -13.44
CA ALA A 538 -19.70 14.99 -14.72
C ALA A 538 -18.29 15.54 -15.02
N ILE A 539 -17.58 16.04 -14.00
CA ILE A 539 -16.18 16.48 -14.10
C ILE A 539 -15.26 15.31 -14.42
N GLN A 540 -15.46 14.14 -13.79
CA GLN A 540 -14.67 12.93 -14.05
C GLN A 540 -14.91 12.40 -15.48
N LEU A 541 -16.15 12.39 -15.95
CA LEU A 541 -16.48 12.05 -17.34
C LEU A 541 -15.83 13.03 -18.35
N GLY A 542 -15.88 14.33 -18.07
CA GLY A 542 -15.20 15.34 -18.88
C GLY A 542 -13.69 15.13 -18.93
N PHE A 543 -13.08 14.76 -17.81
CA PHE A 543 -11.64 14.52 -17.72
C PHE A 543 -11.20 13.26 -18.49
N VAL A 544 -12.00 12.18 -18.44
CA VAL A 544 -11.74 10.95 -19.20
C VAL A 544 -11.84 11.19 -20.71
N VAL A 545 -12.85 11.97 -21.14
CA VAL A 545 -13.01 12.36 -22.55
C VAL A 545 -11.86 13.24 -23.02
N LEU A 546 -11.45 14.23 -22.22
CA LEU A 546 -10.30 15.12 -22.52
C LEU A 546 -8.96 14.35 -22.61
N MET A 547 -8.73 13.40 -21.70
CA MET A 547 -7.52 12.58 -21.70
C MET A 547 -7.48 11.63 -22.90
N GLY A 548 -8.61 11.04 -23.29
CA GLY A 548 -8.72 10.23 -24.51
C GLY A 548 -8.38 11.03 -25.77
N VAL A 549 -8.90 12.26 -25.88
CA VAL A 549 -8.60 13.18 -26.99
C VAL A 549 -7.11 13.58 -27.00
N PHE A 550 -6.51 13.84 -25.84
CA PHE A 550 -5.11 14.23 -25.71
C PHE A 550 -4.12 13.11 -26.10
N CYS A 551 -4.38 11.88 -25.66
CA CYS A 551 -3.56 10.71 -25.99
C CYS A 551 -3.53 10.44 -27.50
N VAL A 552 -4.66 10.62 -28.19
CA VAL A 552 -4.76 10.43 -29.64
C VAL A 552 -4.14 11.60 -30.42
N TRP A 553 -4.30 12.84 -29.95
CA TRP A 553 -3.61 13.99 -30.53
C TRP A 553 -2.09 13.83 -30.50
N ARG A 554 -1.54 13.31 -29.40
CA ARG A 554 -0.09 13.11 -29.22
C ARG A 554 0.46 11.98 -30.10
N SER A 555 -0.24 10.84 -30.18
CA SER A 555 0.12 9.71 -31.06
C SER A 555 0.24 10.15 -32.54
N ARG A 556 -0.62 11.07 -32.97
CA ARG A 556 -0.60 11.62 -34.34
C ARG A 556 0.54 12.60 -34.61
N LYS A 557 1.04 13.29 -33.58
CA LYS A 557 2.19 14.20 -33.72
C LYS A 557 3.49 13.41 -33.94
N GLU A 558 3.62 12.23 -33.34
CA GLU A 558 4.79 11.36 -33.50
C GLU A 558 4.82 10.67 -34.88
N GLN A 559 3.67 10.21 -35.39
CA GLN A 559 3.57 9.65 -36.75
C GLN A 559 3.89 10.66 -37.86
N ARG A 560 3.66 11.96 -37.61
CA ARG A 560 3.97 13.06 -38.55
C ARG A 560 5.46 13.43 -38.59
N TRP A 561 6.26 13.03 -37.60
CA TRP A 561 7.71 13.24 -37.56
C TRP A 561 8.49 12.04 -38.11
N SER A 562 7.95 10.82 -38.03
CA SER A 562 8.52 9.63 -38.68
C SER A 562 8.37 9.60 -40.21
N SER A 563 7.53 10.47 -40.79
CA SER A 563 7.35 10.58 -42.25
C SER A 563 8.16 11.72 -42.90
N VAL A 564 9.07 12.37 -42.15
CA VAL A 564 9.95 13.46 -42.64
C VAL A 564 11.43 13.17 -42.34
N LYS A 565 11.83 11.89 -42.40
CA LYS A 565 13.23 11.48 -42.54
C LYS A 565 13.37 10.41 -43.61
#